data_AF-A0AA41MRX6-F1
#
_entry.id   AF-A0AA41MRX6-F1
#
_cell.length_a   1.000
_cell.length_b   1.000
_cell.length_c   1.000
_cell.angle_alpha   90.00
_cell.angle_beta   90.00
_cell.angle_gamma   90.00
#
_symmetry.space_group_name_H-M   'P 1'
#
loop_
_entity.id
_entity.type
_entity.pdbx_description
1 polymer ?
#
loop_
_entity_poly.entity_id
_entity_poly.type
_entity_poly.pdbx_seq_one_letter_code
_entity_poly.pdbx_strand_id
1 'polypeptide(L)'
;MLLNIQTQSKTITYSGCINQMCFFMVFIELDNFFLIVMAYDRYVAICHPVLYTAIINSQLCGLLVLVSWILSLLHDLLESLMVL
;
A
#
# COMPACT_ATOMS: atom_id res chain seq x y z
N MET A 1 3.04 2.26 -15.54
CA MET A 1 3.82 2.14 -16.80
C MET A 1 4.32 0.71 -17.12
N LEU A 2 4.09 -0.30 -16.26
CA LEU A 2 4.55 -1.69 -16.47
C LEU A 2 3.95 -2.38 -17.71
N LEU A 3 2.64 -2.23 -17.94
CA LEU A 3 1.98 -2.81 -19.13
C LEU A 3 2.51 -2.25 -20.45
N ASN A 4 2.86 -0.96 -20.50
CA ASN A 4 3.39 -0.30 -21.69
C ASN A 4 4.82 -0.76 -22.02
N ILE A 5 5.61 -1.11 -21.00
CA ILE A 5 6.95 -1.71 -21.17
C ILE A 5 6.84 -3.16 -21.60
N GLN A 6 5.85 -3.90 -21.08
CA GLN A 6 5.65 -5.32 -21.37
C GLN A 6 5.05 -5.57 -22.76
N THR A 7 4.16 -4.71 -23.25
CA THR A 7 3.50 -4.90 -24.56
C THR A 7 4.20 -4.16 -25.72
N GLN A 8 5.24 -3.37 -25.46
CA GLN A 8 5.96 -2.55 -26.47
C GLN A 8 5.06 -1.69 -27.38
N SER A 9 3.78 -1.54 -27.02
CA SER A 9 2.75 -0.87 -27.79
C SER A 9 2.42 0.47 -27.12
N LYS A 10 2.60 1.56 -27.85
CA LYS A 10 2.34 2.94 -27.39
C LYS A 10 0.85 3.27 -27.21
N THR A 11 -0.06 2.35 -27.53
CA THR A 11 -1.51 2.55 -27.42
C THR A 11 -2.08 1.71 -26.29
N ILE A 12 -2.18 2.31 -25.10
CA ILE A 12 -2.88 1.72 -23.96
C ILE A 12 -4.38 1.98 -24.15
N THR A 13 -5.22 0.94 -24.08
CA THR A 13 -6.67 1.10 -24.04
C THR A 13 -7.10 1.83 -22.77
N TYR A 14 -8.22 2.55 -22.79
CA TYR A 14 -8.73 3.30 -21.64
C TYR A 14 -8.81 2.44 -20.36
N SER A 15 -9.28 1.19 -20.49
CA SER A 15 -9.28 0.19 -19.41
C SER A 15 -7.88 -0.16 -18.89
N GLY A 16 -6.89 -0.28 -19.79
CA GLY A 16 -5.49 -0.54 -19.40
C GLY A 16 -4.82 0.64 -18.69
N CYS A 17 -5.24 1.87 -19.00
CA CYS A 17 -4.77 3.08 -18.31
C CYS A 17 -5.31 3.14 -16.88
N ILE A 18 -6.62 2.91 -16.70
CA ILE A 18 -7.27 2.90 -15.39
C ILE A 18 -6.64 1.83 -14.49
N ASN A 19 -6.53 0.59 -14.97
CA ASN A 19 -5.96 -0.50 -14.18
C ASN A 19 -4.51 -0.21 -13.74
N GLN A 20 -3.75 0.50 -14.58
CA GLN A 20 -2.39 0.89 -14.27
C GLN A 20 -2.30 2.03 -13.25
N MET A 21 -3.23 2.98 -13.27
CA MET A 21 -3.36 4.02 -12.25
C MET A 21 -3.74 3.41 -10.90
N CYS A 22 -4.76 2.55 -10.85
CA CYS A 22 -5.20 1.85 -9.63
C CYS A 22 -4.04 1.08 -8.97
N PHE A 23 -3.35 0.22 -9.74
CA PHE A 23 -2.19 -0.50 -9.21
C PHE A 23 -1.10 0.42 -8.65
N PHE A 24 -0.88 1.57 -9.28
CA PHE A 24 0.14 2.53 -8.83
C PHE A 24 -0.29 3.25 -7.54
N MET A 25 -1.57 3.64 -7.42
CA MET A 25 -2.12 4.22 -6.19
C MET A 25 -2.02 3.24 -5.02
N VAL A 26 -2.46 1.99 -5.21
CA VAL A 26 -2.34 0.94 -4.18
C VAL A 26 -0.89 0.76 -3.72
N PHE A 27 0.07 0.75 -4.65
CA PHE A 27 1.48 0.57 -4.28
C PHE A 27 2.05 1.77 -3.51
N ILE A 28 1.67 2.99 -3.90
CA ILE A 28 2.06 4.22 -3.18
C ILE A 28 1.50 4.20 -1.76
N GLU A 29 0.23 3.86 -1.60
CA GLU A 29 -0.39 3.81 -0.28
C GLU A 29 0.25 2.75 0.60
N LEU A 30 0.46 1.54 0.07
CA LEU A 30 1.17 0.48 0.77
C LEU A 30 2.54 0.96 1.25
N ASP A 31 3.34 1.59 0.38
CA ASP A 31 4.66 2.11 0.75
C ASP A 31 4.60 3.17 1.87
N ASN A 32 3.64 4.09 1.79
CA ASN A 32 3.40 5.07 2.86
C ASN A 32 3.02 4.40 4.19
N PHE A 33 2.14 3.40 4.17
CA PHE A 33 1.78 2.64 5.37
C PHE A 33 3.00 1.92 5.97
N PHE A 34 3.83 1.28 5.13
CA PHE A 34 5.07 0.66 5.59
C PHE A 34 6.03 1.66 6.21
N LEU A 35 6.22 2.84 5.59
CA LEU A 35 7.05 3.91 6.14
C LEU A 35 6.55 4.39 7.50
N ILE A 36 5.23 4.60 7.65
CA ILE A 36 4.62 4.98 8.93
C ILE A 36 4.84 3.90 9.98
N VAL A 37 4.65 2.62 9.63
CA VAL A 37 4.88 1.50 10.55
C VAL A 37 6.35 1.45 10.97
N MET A 38 7.31 1.59 10.04
CA MET A 38 8.74 1.63 10.38
C MET A 38 9.10 2.83 11.26
N ALA A 39 8.49 4.00 11.03
CA ALA A 39 8.71 5.19 11.85
C ALA A 39 8.10 5.03 13.26
N TYR A 40 6.91 4.44 13.35
CA TYR A 40 6.24 4.12 14.61
C TYR A 40 7.05 3.11 15.41
N ASP A 41 7.56 2.08 14.73
CA ASP A 41 8.43 1.08 15.31
C ASP A 41 9.69 1.70 15.93
N ARG A 42 10.38 2.56 15.17
CA ARG A 42 11.54 3.33 15.64
C ARG A 42 11.19 4.22 16.84
N TYR A 43 10.02 4.85 16.84
CA TYR A 43 9.55 5.68 17.94
C TYR A 43 9.33 4.87 19.23
N VAL A 44 8.63 3.73 19.13
CA VAL A 44 8.37 2.85 20.28
C VAL A 44 9.67 2.24 20.81
N ALA A 45 10.63 1.89 19.94
CA ALA A 45 11.94 1.39 20.34
C ALA A 45 12.70 2.40 21.23
N ILE A 46 12.58 3.71 20.94
CA ILE A 46 13.26 4.78 21.67
C ILE A 46 12.53 5.07 22.99
N CYS A 47 11.20 5.19 22.97
CA CYS A 47 10.41 5.58 24.14
C CYS A 47 10.22 4.43 25.15
N HIS A 48 10.13 3.17 24.69
CA HIS A 48 9.80 2.02 25.54
C HIS A 48 10.57 0.74 25.14
N PRO A 49 11.91 0.70 25.33
CA PRO A 49 12.75 -0.42 24.89
C PRO A 49 12.41 -1.76 25.55
N VAL A 50 11.83 -1.75 26.76
CA VAL A 50 11.52 -2.98 27.53
C VAL A 50 10.21 -3.64 27.07
N LEU A 51 9.24 -2.88 26.54
CA LEU A 51 7.99 -3.44 25.98
C LEU A 51 8.08 -3.73 24.48
N TYR A 52 9.05 -3.13 23.78
CA TYR A 52 9.23 -3.22 22.34
C TYR A 52 9.37 -4.68 21.84
N THR A 53 10.17 -5.51 22.56
CA THR A 53 10.35 -6.93 22.23
C THR A 53 9.10 -7.79 22.42
N ALA A 54 8.11 -7.34 23.18
CA ALA A 54 6.83 -8.04 23.35
C ALA A 54 5.77 -7.59 22.33
N ILE A 55 5.89 -6.37 21.79
CA ILE A 55 4.92 -5.77 20.87
C ILE A 55 5.24 -6.09 19.40
N ILE A 56 6.52 -6.16 19.02
CA ILE A 56 6.90 -6.69 17.71
C ILE A 56 6.68 -8.19 17.70
N ASN A 57 5.49 -8.56 17.26
CA ASN A 57 5.15 -9.92 16.91
C ASN A 57 4.95 -9.98 15.39
N SER A 58 5.49 -11.00 14.73
CA SER A 58 5.34 -11.19 13.28
C SER A 58 3.87 -11.14 12.83
N GLN A 59 2.96 -11.54 13.73
CA GLN A 59 1.51 -11.47 13.54
C GLN A 59 0.98 -10.04 13.40
N LEU A 60 1.53 -9.08 14.17
CA LEU A 60 1.10 -7.68 14.14
C LEU A 60 1.56 -7.00 12.85
N CYS A 61 2.76 -7.35 12.38
CA CYS A 61 3.23 -6.97 11.04
C CYS A 61 2.31 -7.54 9.95
N GLY A 62 1.96 -8.84 10.02
CA GLY A 62 1.02 -9.45 9.08
C GLY A 62 -0.37 -8.79 9.09
N LEU A 63 -0.87 -8.42 10.28
CA LEU A 63 -2.14 -7.71 10.43
C LEU A 63 -2.10 -6.31 9.80
N LEU A 64 -1.02 -5.55 10.02
CA LEU A 64 -0.83 -4.22 9.45
C LEU A 64 -0.79 -4.26 7.92
N VAL A 65 -0.13 -5.26 7.33
CA VAL A 65 -0.12 -5.48 5.87
C VAL A 65 -1.52 -5.82 5.35
N LEU A 66 -2.28 -6.64 6.09
CA LEU A 66 -3.65 -6.98 5.72
C LEU A 66 -4.56 -5.74 5.77
N VAL A 67 -4.43 -4.92 6.81
CA VAL A 67 -5.20 -3.68 6.98
C VAL A 67 -4.85 -2.65 5.92
N SER A 68 -3.56 -2.43 5.63
CA SER A 68 -3.16 -1.51 4.57
C SER A 68 -3.68 -1.96 3.20
N TRP A 69 -3.66 -3.27 2.92
CA TRP A 69 -4.19 -3.81 1.68
C TRP A 69 -5.71 -3.63 1.55
N ILE A 70 -6.47 -3.87 2.63
CA ILE A 70 -7.92 -3.66 2.66
C ILE A 70 -8.26 -2.18 2.48
N LEU A 71 -7.54 -1.27 3.17
CA LEU A 71 -7.74 0.17 3.06
C LEU A 71 -7.48 0.67 1.64
N SER A 72 -6.39 0.22 1.01
CA SER A 72 -6.08 0.62 -0.35
C SER A 72 -7.10 0.12 -1.37
N LEU A 73 -7.57 -1.12 -1.24
CA LEU A 73 -8.64 -1.62 -2.10
C LEU A 73 -9.95 -0.84 -1.91
N LEU A 74 -10.29 -0.47 -0.67
CA LEU A 74 -11.45 0.38 -0.38
C LEU A 74 -11.31 1.78 -0.99
N HIS A 75 -10.13 2.38 -0.91
CA HIS A 75 -9.86 3.71 -1.46
C HIS A 75 -9.97 3.71 -2.99
N ASP A 76 -9.33 2.75 -3.65
CA ASP A 76 -9.38 2.58 -5.10
C ASP A 76 -10.82 2.32 -5.59
N LEU A 77 -11.59 1.51 -4.84
CA LEU A 77 -13.00 1.25 -5.15
C LEU A 77 -13.86 2.51 -5.02
N LEU A 78 -13.61 3.32 -3.99
CA LEU A 78 -14.33 4.57 -3.75
C LEU A 78 -14.02 5.61 -4.82
N GLU A 79 -12.75 5.78 -5.19
CA GLU A 79 -12.31 6.61 -6.31
C GLU A 79 -12.95 6.14 -7.62
N SER A 80 -12.93 4.83 -7.91
CA SER A 80 -13.57 4.29 -9.11
C SER A 80 -15.10 4.51 -9.13
N LEU A 81 -15.77 4.46 -7.97
CA LEU A 81 -17.20 4.72 -7.86
C LEU A 81 -17.52 6.21 -8.04
N MET A 82 -16.67 7.10 -7.51
CA MET A 82 -16.80 8.56 -7.66
C MET A 82 -16.59 9.02 -9.10
N VAL A 83 -15.75 8.31 -9.86
CA VAL A 83 -15.45 8.61 -11.26
C VAL A 83 -16.54 8.09 -12.22
N LEU A 84 -17.35 7.10 -11.80
CA LEU A 84 -18.45 6.52 -12.58
C LEU A 84 -19.72 7.39 -12.51
#